data_AF-A0A2E5F730-F1
#
_entry.id   AF-A0A2E5F730-F1
#
_cell.length_a   1.000
_cell.length_b   1.000
_cell.length_c   1.000
_cell.angle_alpha   90.00
_cell.angle_beta   90.00
_cell.angle_gamma   90.00
#
_symmetry.space_group_name_H-M   'P 1'
#
loop_
_entity.id
_entity.type
_entity.pdbx_description
1 polymer ?
#
loop_
_entity_poly.entity_id
_entity_poly.type
_entity_poly.pdbx_seq_one_letter_code
_entity_poly.pdbx_strand_id
1 'polypeptide(L)' 'MSRTNWYSEHPPACTCAACQERQYMIRDRGAKIGRNEKCPCNSGKKYKKCHGA' A
#
# COMPACT_ATOMS: atom_id res chain seq x y z
N MET A 1 4.89 -22.50 9.76
CA MET A 1 5.06 -21.03 9.66
C MET A 1 3.88 -20.43 8.90
N SER A 2 2.83 -20.03 9.61
CA SER A 2 1.68 -19.34 9.03
C SER A 2 2.11 -17.95 8.53
N ARG A 3 2.08 -17.75 7.22
CA ARG A 3 2.18 -16.42 6.61
C ARG A 3 0.90 -15.68 6.97
N THR A 4 0.89 -14.96 8.09
CA THR A 4 -0.24 -14.11 8.46
C THR A 4 -0.47 -13.13 7.31
N ASN A 5 -1.69 -13.17 6.76
CA ASN A 5 -2.09 -12.24 5.73
C ASN A 5 -2.15 -10.84 6.36
N TRP A 6 -1.53 -9.85 5.73
CA TRP A 6 -1.53 -8.45 6.19
C TRP A 6 -2.94 -7.95 6.55
N TYR A 7 -3.96 -8.43 5.84
CA TYR A 7 -5.38 -8.13 6.10
C TYR A 7 -5.92 -8.64 7.44
N SER A 8 -5.29 -9.63 8.07
CA SER A 8 -5.68 -10.13 9.40
C SER A 8 -5.19 -9.22 10.54
N GLU A 9 -4.07 -8.53 10.33
CA GLU A 9 -3.50 -7.60 11.33
C GLU A 9 -3.87 -6.14 11.04
N HIS A 10 -4.36 -5.82 9.84
CA HIS A 10 -4.71 -4.47 9.44
C HIS A 10 -6.13 -4.43 8.83
N PRO A 11 -7.17 -4.28 9.66
CA PRO A 11 -8.53 -4.13 9.17
C PRO A 11 -8.68 -2.84 8.34
N PRO A 12 -9.60 -2.80 7.35
CA PRO A 12 -9.81 -1.63 6.50
C PRO A 12 -10.25 -0.37 7.26
N ALA A 13 -10.72 -0.52 8.51
CA ALA A 13 -11.04 0.58 9.42
C ALA A 13 -9.84 1.08 10.25
N CYS A 14 -8.63 0.56 10.04
CA CYS A 14 -7.45 0.95 10.82
C CYS A 14 -7.00 2.38 10.48
N THR A 15 -7.06 3.27 11.48
CA THR A 15 -6.66 4.68 11.40
C THR A 15 -5.23 4.94 11.89
N CYS A 16 -4.36 3.92 11.91
CA CYS A 16 -2.99 4.09 12.37
C CYS A 16 -2.21 5.05 11.47
N ALA A 17 -1.19 5.71 12.03
CA ALA A 17 -0.37 6.68 11.30
C ALA A 17 0.20 6.11 9.98
N ALA A 18 0.58 4.83 9.96
CA ALA A 18 1.06 4.15 8.75
C ALA A 18 -0.01 4.00 7.64
N CYS A 19 -1.28 3.81 8.00
CA CYS A 19 -2.40 3.81 7.04
C CYS A 19 -2.68 5.23 6.52
N GLN A 20 -2.61 6.24 7.39
CA GLN A 20 -2.81 7.64 7.01
C GLN A 20 -1.72 8.15 6.06
N GLU A 21 -0.46 7.85 6.33
CA GLU A 21 0.68 8.15 5.45
C GLU A 21 0.52 7.49 4.07
N ARG A 22 0.05 6.23 4.04
CA ARG A 22 -0.28 5.55 2.77
C ARG A 22 -1.41 6.22 2.00
N GLN A 23 -2.49 6.61 2.69
CA GLN A 23 -3.61 7.32 2.08
C GLN A 23 -3.16 8.67 1.51
N TYR A 24 -2.29 9.37 2.25
CA TYR A 24 -1.68 10.62 1.82
C TYR A 24 -0.82 10.42 0.57
N MET A 25 0.05 9.41 0.53
CA MET A 25 0.88 9.08 -0.64
C MET A 25 0.07 8.76 -1.91
N ILE A 26 -1.10 8.13 -1.77
CA ILE A 26 -2.00 7.81 -2.88
C ILE A 26 -2.76 9.06 -3.36
N ARG A 27 -3.13 9.96 -2.44
CA ARG A 27 -3.85 11.21 -2.74
C ARG A 27 -2.94 12.32 -3.30
N ASP A 28 -1.72 12.45 -2.79
CA ASP A 28 -0.77 13.53 -3.12
C ASP A 28 -0.17 13.36 -4.52
N ARG A 29 0.09 12.12 -4.95
CA ARG A 29 0.52 11.82 -6.33
C ARG A 29 -0.68 11.70 -7.27
N GLY A 30 -1.37 12.81 -7.55
CA GLY A 30 -2.52 12.90 -8.48
C GLY A 30 -2.35 12.29 -9.90
N ALA A 31 -1.21 11.69 -10.23
CA ALA A 31 -1.03 10.79 -11.36
C ALA A 31 -1.37 9.35 -10.96
N LYS A 32 -2.37 8.74 -11.62
CA LYS A 32 -2.70 7.31 -11.51
C LYS A 32 -1.43 6.47 -11.65
N ILE A 33 -0.85 6.02 -10.54
CA ILE A 33 0.31 5.12 -10.57
C ILE A 33 -0.09 3.86 -11.35
N GLY A 34 0.64 3.61 -12.44
CA GLY A 34 0.40 2.46 -13.29
C GLY A 34 0.64 1.17 -12.52
N ARG A 35 -0.16 0.12 -12.76
CA ARG A 35 -0.01 -1.18 -12.08
C ARG A 35 1.41 -1.77 -12.16
N ASN A 36 2.17 -1.46 -13.20
CA ASN A 36 3.53 -1.96 -13.40
C ASN A 36 4.65 -1.06 -12.85
N GLU A 37 4.33 0.16 -12.41
CA GLU A 37 5.29 1.13 -11.88
C GLU A 37 5.88 0.67 -10.55
N LYS A 38 7.02 1.23 -10.16
CA LYS A 38 7.60 0.97 -8.83
C LYS A 38 6.65 1.50 -7.76
N CYS A 39 6.43 0.68 -6.73
CA CYS A 39 5.55 1.02 -5.64
C CYS A 39 6.17 2.15 -4.79
N PRO A 40 5.41 3.21 -4.45
CA PRO A 40 5.95 4.39 -3.77
C PRO A 40 6.32 4.15 -2.30
N CYS A 41 6.00 2.97 -1.74
CA CYS A 41 6.37 2.57 -0.38
C CYS A 41 7.86 2.17 -0.23
N ASN A 42 8.72 2.50 -1.19
CA ASN A 42 10.15 2.13 -1.24
C ASN A 42 10.46 0.63 -1.11
N SER A 43 9.47 -0.26 -1.26
CA SER A 43 9.72 -1.71 -1.13
C SER A 43 10.43 -2.34 -2.34
N GLY A 44 10.74 -1.56 -3.38
CA GLY A 44 11.32 -2.05 -4.64
C GLY A 44 10.40 -2.93 -5.51
N LYS A 45 9.16 -3.21 -5.08
CA LYS A 45 8.20 -4.08 -5.79
C LYS A 45 7.33 -3.24 -6.74
N LYS A 46 6.78 -3.86 -7.80
CA LYS A 46 5.78 -3.22 -8.67
C LYS A 46 4.51 -2.91 -7.88
N TYR A 47 3.81 -1.82 -8.21
CA TYR A 47 2.58 -1.38 -7.52
C TYR A 47 1.55 -2.52 -7.42
N LYS A 48 1.27 -3.23 -8.52
CA LYS A 48 0.37 -4.40 -8.54
C LYS A 48 0.77 -5.58 -7.64
N LYS A 49 2.04 -5.65 -7.22
CA LYS A 49 2.58 -6.71 -6.34
C LYS A 49 2.78 -6.23 -4.91
N CYS A 50 2.29 -5.04 -4.59
CA CYS A 50 2.47 -4.43 -3.28
C CYS A 50 1.18 -3.77 -2.80
N HIS A 51 0.86 -2.56 -3.27
CA HIS A 51 -0.29 -1.78 -2.82
C HIS A 51 -1.46 -1.71 -3.81
N GLY A 52 -1.29 -2.26 -5.02
CA GLY A 52 -2.31 -2.31 -6.06
C GLY A 52 -3.03 -3.67 -6.16
N ALA A 53 -3.15 -4.38 -5.04
CA ALA A 53 -3.97 -5.58 -4.89
C ALA A 53 -5.36 -5.21 -4.40
#